data_AF-A0A414RZ24-F1
#
_entry.id   AF-A0A414RZ24-F1
#
_cell.length_a   1.000
_cell.length_b   1.000
_cell.length_c   1.000
_cell.angle_alpha   90.00
_cell.angle_beta   90.00
_cell.angle_gamma   90.00
#
_symmetry.space_group_name_H-M   'P 1'
#
loop_
_entity.id
_entity.type
_entity.pdbx_description
1 polymer ?
#
loop_
_entity_poly.entity_id
_entity_poly.type
_entity_poly.pdbx_seq_one_letter_code
_entity_poly.pdbx_strand_id
1 'polypeptide(L)'
;MTSLIKFELGKILRNRTVFGGIVVGCLVLLGIFFVGYHYSQLSMSEASNKKKGFEKSLDVIIDEKYSGEFTDEKVKMILSDSMNNFQENEKQKVVNKPFYPFYWEMGDTFFSKDAENVYSEMIEQVNKGQRLTIEDVDLYSLDEVGFKKFDTPLTLGNYVPWTDLYRVLGYIYALLSIITILVSSIVFSDDNSKNINQILLVTKYGRNKMIFAKLIATSIITVSLFIIFQLVNIGVFSTMYDMRGWNSDIQTNLSLGLFDFPLQYNHIQIYFLILVMQLVGIGFVESVTLLISALMHSSMSVLAVSLGVYILPLLLVQMIKTGVGNKILYLFPINNLNVQNILGILYSKDAFFFHSFFINIGFIFIFQLLIRVGMQLYCFIYIKHWKF
;
A
#
# COMPACT_ATOMS: atom_id res chain seq x y z
N MET A 1 23.73 -6.54 -28.33
CA MET A 1 22.55 -6.63 -27.44
C MET A 1 22.13 -5.25 -26.99
N THR A 2 23.02 -4.47 -26.39
CA THR A 2 22.77 -3.10 -25.90
C THR A 2 22.12 -2.16 -26.91
N SER A 3 22.59 -2.16 -28.18
CA SER A 3 21.98 -1.34 -29.23
C SER A 3 20.50 -1.70 -29.52
N LEU A 4 20.15 -2.99 -29.48
CA LEU A 4 18.75 -3.43 -29.65
C LEU A 4 17.89 -3.01 -28.46
N ILE A 5 18.40 -3.16 -27.24
CA ILE A 5 17.68 -2.71 -26.03
C ILE A 5 17.44 -1.20 -26.10
N LYS A 6 18.46 -0.40 -26.45
CA LYS A 6 18.34 1.06 -26.61
C LYS A 6 17.31 1.42 -27.68
N PHE A 7 17.26 0.67 -28.78
CA PHE A 7 16.26 0.87 -29.83
C PHE A 7 14.84 0.59 -29.32
N GLU A 8 14.60 -0.56 -28.66
CA GLU A 8 13.28 -0.90 -28.13
C GLU A 8 12.83 0.05 -27.02
N LEU A 9 13.74 0.49 -26.14
CA LEU A 9 13.46 1.55 -25.15
C LEU A 9 12.98 2.83 -25.84
N GLY A 10 13.72 3.28 -26.86
CA GLY A 10 13.35 4.47 -27.63
C GLY A 10 12.02 4.30 -28.36
N LYS A 11 11.74 3.11 -28.89
CA LYS A 11 10.48 2.79 -29.57
C LYS A 11 9.29 2.86 -28.61
N ILE A 12 9.40 2.24 -27.43
CA ILE A 12 8.33 2.22 -26.43
C ILE A 12 8.06 3.64 -25.92
N LEU A 13 9.11 4.39 -25.53
CA LEU A 13 8.97 5.73 -24.96
C LEU A 13 8.51 6.79 -25.97
N ARG A 14 8.78 6.61 -27.27
CA ARG A 14 8.29 7.49 -28.34
C ARG A 14 6.88 7.13 -28.83
N ASN A 15 6.30 6.02 -28.37
CA ASN A 15 4.93 5.69 -28.71
C ASN A 15 3.98 6.72 -28.07
N ARG A 16 3.14 7.36 -28.89
CA ARG A 16 2.25 8.44 -28.45
C ARG A 16 1.28 8.01 -27.36
N THR A 17 0.77 6.78 -27.43
CA THR A 17 -0.14 6.23 -26.42
C THR A 17 0.57 5.99 -25.11
N VAL A 18 1.79 5.44 -25.15
CA VAL A 18 2.62 5.24 -23.94
C VAL A 18 2.99 6.56 -23.30
N PHE A 19 3.51 7.51 -24.09
CA PHE A 19 3.87 8.83 -23.60
C PHE A 19 2.66 9.56 -22.99
N GLY A 20 1.53 9.59 -23.70
CA GLY A 20 0.29 10.17 -23.18
C GLY A 20 -0.20 9.48 -21.91
N GLY A 21 -0.13 8.16 -21.85
CA GLY A 21 -0.51 7.38 -20.67
C GLY A 21 0.37 7.66 -19.45
N ILE A 22 1.69 7.83 -19.64
CA ILE A 22 2.61 8.22 -18.56
C ILE A 22 2.30 9.65 -18.07
N VAL A 23 2.07 10.59 -18.99
CA VAL A 23 1.71 11.98 -18.63
C VAL A 23 0.41 12.04 -17.83
N VAL A 24 -0.64 11.34 -18.28
CA VAL A 24 -1.90 11.22 -17.54
C VAL A 24 -1.65 10.51 -16.21
N GLY A 25 -0.81 9.49 -16.18
CA GLY A 25 -0.39 8.81 -14.96
C GLY A 25 0.23 9.76 -13.94
N CYS A 26 1.09 10.69 -14.36
CA CYS A 26 1.64 11.72 -13.48
C CYS A 26 0.56 12.66 -12.93
N LEU A 27 -0.47 13.02 -13.72
CA LEU A 27 -1.59 13.82 -13.23
C LEU A 27 -2.43 13.04 -12.20
N VAL A 28 -2.69 11.76 -12.44
CA VAL A 28 -3.37 10.89 -11.47
C VAL A 28 -2.54 10.74 -10.20
N LEU A 29 -1.21 10.65 -10.31
CA LEU A 29 -0.31 10.61 -9.15
C LEU A 29 -0.42 11.87 -8.28
N LEU A 30 -0.53 13.06 -8.88
CA LEU A 30 -0.82 14.29 -8.13
C LEU A 30 -2.18 14.23 -7.42
N GLY A 31 -3.21 13.68 -8.08
CA GLY A 31 -4.50 13.43 -7.46
C GLY A 31 -4.43 12.46 -6.28
N ILE A 32 -3.61 11.40 -6.39
CA ILE A 32 -3.36 10.45 -5.30
C ILE A 32 -2.72 11.16 -4.10
N PHE A 33 -1.72 12.03 -4.32
CA PHE A 33 -1.12 12.80 -3.21
C PHE A 33 -2.09 13.81 -2.61
N PHE A 34 -2.90 14.44 -3.45
CA PHE A 34 -3.91 15.38 -3.00
C PHE A 34 -4.96 14.71 -2.09
N VAL A 35 -5.47 13.55 -2.48
CA VAL A 35 -6.46 12.81 -1.68
C VAL A 35 -5.81 12.09 -0.49
N GLY A 36 -4.68 11.44 -0.72
CA GLY A 36 -4.04 10.55 0.24
C GLY A 36 -3.23 11.24 1.33
N TYR A 37 -2.67 12.42 1.07
CA TYR A 37 -1.90 13.20 2.04
C TYR A 37 -2.59 14.52 2.39
N HIS A 38 -2.89 15.38 1.41
CA HIS A 38 -3.42 16.72 1.70
C HIS A 38 -4.87 16.71 2.24
N TYR A 39 -5.71 15.83 1.72
CA TYR A 39 -7.07 15.58 2.22
C TYR A 39 -7.16 14.33 3.10
N SER A 40 -6.04 13.90 3.68
CA SER A 40 -6.06 12.86 4.71
C SER A 40 -6.82 13.33 5.95
N GLN A 41 -7.33 12.37 6.73
CA GLN A 41 -8.01 12.68 7.99
C GLN A 41 -7.09 13.43 8.96
N LEU A 42 -5.80 13.07 8.97
CA LEU A 42 -4.76 13.76 9.74
C LEU A 42 -4.60 15.21 9.28
N SER A 43 -4.31 15.45 8.00
CA SER A 43 -4.08 16.81 7.50
C SER A 43 -5.33 17.71 7.62
N MET A 44 -6.52 17.16 7.40
CA MET A 44 -7.78 17.88 7.61
C MET A 44 -8.01 18.21 9.08
N SER A 45 -7.72 17.27 9.99
CA SER A 45 -7.77 17.48 11.44
C SER A 45 -6.83 18.60 11.86
N GLU A 46 -5.56 18.56 11.44
CA GLU A 46 -4.57 19.58 11.77
C GLU A 46 -4.93 20.96 11.23
N ALA A 47 -5.32 21.04 9.95
CA ALA A 47 -5.77 22.30 9.34
C ALA A 47 -7.00 22.87 10.05
N SER A 48 -7.93 22.01 10.47
CA SER A 48 -9.10 22.41 11.27
C SER A 48 -8.68 22.93 12.64
N ASN A 49 -7.83 22.19 13.36
CA ASN A 49 -7.33 22.53 14.69
C ASN A 49 -6.57 23.86 14.68
N LYS A 50 -5.70 24.08 13.69
CA LYS A 50 -4.99 25.35 13.50
C LYS A 50 -5.93 26.52 13.27
N LYS A 51 -6.96 26.37 12.43
CA LYS A 51 -7.99 27.40 12.21
C LYS A 51 -8.77 27.74 13.48
N LYS A 52 -8.86 26.80 14.42
CA LYS A 52 -9.51 26.95 15.73
C LYS A 52 -8.57 27.51 16.81
N GLY A 53 -7.31 27.83 16.48
CA GLY A 53 -6.32 28.38 17.42
C GLY A 53 -5.49 27.34 18.17
N PHE A 54 -5.59 26.04 17.83
CA PHE A 54 -4.77 24.99 18.39
C PHE A 54 -3.50 24.80 17.54
N GLU A 55 -2.41 25.46 17.92
CA GLU A 55 -1.18 25.50 17.12
C GLU A 55 -0.23 24.31 17.33
N LYS A 56 -0.31 23.61 18.47
CA LYS A 56 0.54 22.43 18.71
C LYS A 56 0.09 21.26 17.85
N SER A 57 0.97 20.79 16.97
CA SER A 57 0.78 19.50 16.30
C SER A 57 0.89 18.38 17.32
N LEU A 58 -0.03 17.43 17.24
CA LEU A 58 -0.06 16.28 18.12
C LEU A 58 1.22 15.44 17.97
N ASP A 59 1.81 15.45 16.78
CA ASP A 59 3.05 14.76 16.44
C ASP A 59 4.21 15.08 17.40
N VAL A 60 4.36 16.35 17.78
CA VAL A 60 5.38 16.78 18.75
C VAL A 60 5.10 16.21 20.13
N ILE A 61 3.84 16.19 20.55
CA ILE A 61 3.43 15.64 21.85
C ILE A 61 3.68 14.13 21.88
N ILE A 62 3.35 13.42 20.79
CA ILE A 62 3.60 11.98 20.69
C ILE A 62 5.09 11.68 20.81
N ASP A 63 5.93 12.41 20.08
CA ASP A 63 7.38 12.21 20.11
C ASP A 63 8.01 12.53 21.48
N GLU A 64 7.65 13.67 22.08
CA GLU A 64 8.25 14.14 23.33
C GLU A 64 7.73 13.41 24.58
N LYS A 65 6.46 12.99 24.58
CA LYS A 65 5.79 12.47 25.80
C LYS A 65 5.39 11.00 25.71
N TYR A 66 4.89 10.56 24.56
CA TYR A 66 4.25 9.24 24.46
C TYR A 66 5.13 8.15 23.86
N SER A 67 6.10 8.52 23.02
CA SER A 67 6.97 7.58 22.33
C SER A 67 7.83 6.77 23.29
N GLY A 68 8.14 5.53 22.90
CA GLY A 68 8.91 4.58 23.70
C GLY A 68 8.11 3.34 24.07
N GLU A 69 8.44 2.71 25.18
CA GLU A 69 7.80 1.45 25.62
C GLU A 69 6.29 1.62 25.78
N PHE A 70 5.55 0.68 25.18
CA PHE A 70 4.11 0.65 25.17
C PHE A 70 3.61 -0.31 26.25
N THR A 71 3.04 0.26 27.31
CA THR A 71 2.54 -0.46 28.50
C THR A 71 1.13 0.00 28.85
N ASP A 72 0.43 -0.74 29.71
CA ASP A 72 -0.88 -0.34 30.23
C ASP A 72 -0.84 1.02 30.94
N GLU A 73 0.26 1.33 31.65
CA GLU A 73 0.47 2.64 32.26
C GLU A 73 0.64 3.74 31.22
N LYS A 74 1.31 3.45 30.10
CA LYS A 74 1.44 4.38 28.98
C LYS A 74 0.07 4.67 28.36
N VAL A 75 -0.76 3.64 28.16
CA VAL A 75 -2.15 3.77 27.68
C VAL A 75 -2.96 4.67 28.63
N LYS A 76 -2.92 4.38 29.93
CA LYS A 76 -3.60 5.19 30.96
C LYS A 76 -3.15 6.65 30.94
N MET A 77 -1.85 6.90 30.81
CA MET A 77 -1.30 8.26 30.71
C MET A 77 -1.86 9.01 29.49
N ILE A 78 -1.81 8.39 28.31
CA ILE A 78 -2.28 9.00 27.05
C ILE A 78 -3.78 9.30 27.11
N LEU A 79 -4.59 8.34 27.59
CA LEU A 79 -6.03 8.52 27.70
C LEU A 79 -6.39 9.56 28.76
N SER A 80 -5.71 9.56 29.92
CA SER A 80 -5.90 10.60 30.94
C SER A 80 -5.62 12.00 30.40
N ASP A 81 -4.51 12.19 29.68
CA ASP A 81 -4.20 13.45 29.02
C ASP A 81 -5.25 13.85 27.99
N SER A 82 -5.70 12.91 27.16
CA SER A 82 -6.76 13.10 26.17
C SER A 82 -8.07 13.55 26.82
N MET A 83 -8.52 12.83 27.86
CA MET A 83 -9.73 13.11 28.61
C MET A 83 -9.66 14.48 29.30
N ASN A 84 -8.53 14.81 29.91
CA ASN A 84 -8.32 16.11 30.56
C ASN A 84 -8.38 17.26 29.56
N ASN A 85 -7.68 17.11 28.42
CA ASN A 85 -7.70 18.12 27.35
C ASN A 85 -9.11 18.30 26.77
N PHE A 86 -9.85 17.21 26.56
CA PHE A 86 -11.22 17.27 26.05
C PHE A 86 -12.17 17.97 27.04
N GLN A 87 -12.12 17.59 28.32
CA GLN A 87 -12.98 18.16 29.36
C GLN A 87 -12.63 19.62 29.67
N GLU A 88 -11.37 20.03 29.59
CA GLU A 88 -10.97 21.44 29.74
C GLU A 88 -11.56 22.29 28.62
N ASN A 89 -11.47 21.83 27.37
CA ASN A 89 -12.09 22.50 26.23
C ASN A 89 -13.61 22.59 26.36
N GLU A 90 -14.26 21.53 26.86
CA GLU A 90 -15.70 21.55 27.13
C GLU A 90 -16.06 22.55 28.23
N LYS A 91 -15.31 22.58 29.34
CA LYS A 91 -15.53 23.51 30.45
C LYS A 91 -15.40 24.97 30.01
N GLN A 92 -14.44 25.25 29.15
CA GLN A 92 -14.22 26.58 28.55
C GLN A 92 -15.24 26.91 27.46
N LYS A 93 -16.19 26.02 27.15
CA LYS A 93 -17.19 26.16 26.09
C LYS A 93 -16.56 26.45 24.73
N VAL A 94 -15.40 25.83 24.45
CA VAL A 94 -14.71 26.00 23.17
C VAL A 94 -15.62 25.51 22.05
N VAL A 95 -16.04 26.44 21.18
CA VAL A 95 -16.83 26.13 20.00
C VAL A 95 -15.91 25.42 18.99
N ASN A 96 -16.32 24.23 18.55
CA ASN A 96 -15.57 23.32 17.67
C ASN A 96 -14.24 22.82 18.27
N LYS A 97 -14.32 21.89 19.23
CA LYS A 97 -13.17 21.22 19.86
C LYS A 97 -12.14 20.66 18.85
N PRO A 98 -10.87 20.54 19.24
CA PRO A 98 -9.89 19.89 18.40
C PRO A 98 -10.19 18.39 18.31
N PHE A 99 -9.98 17.82 17.13
CA PHE A 99 -10.07 16.38 16.90
C PHE A 99 -8.70 15.87 16.53
N TYR A 100 -8.28 14.75 17.10
CA TYR A 100 -6.96 14.18 16.94
C TYR A 100 -7.10 12.67 16.68
N PRO A 101 -6.83 12.18 15.46
CA PRO A 101 -7.04 10.77 15.09
C PRO A 101 -6.39 9.79 16.07
N PHE A 102 -5.15 10.06 16.48
CA PHE A 102 -4.41 9.24 17.46
C PHE A 102 -5.16 9.08 18.80
N TYR A 103 -5.68 10.16 19.37
CA TYR A 103 -6.43 10.07 20.64
C TYR A 103 -7.76 9.33 20.48
N TRP A 104 -8.41 9.50 19.32
CA TRP A 104 -9.63 8.78 19.00
C TRP A 104 -9.37 7.27 18.92
N GLU A 105 -8.33 6.86 18.18
CA GLU A 105 -7.97 5.45 18.01
C GLU A 105 -7.50 4.80 19.33
N MET A 106 -6.78 5.54 20.17
CA MET A 106 -6.47 5.11 21.54
C MET A 106 -7.74 4.85 22.35
N GLY A 107 -8.72 5.75 22.28
CA GLY A 107 -10.00 5.57 22.97
C GLY A 107 -10.78 4.37 22.44
N ASP A 108 -10.92 4.27 21.12
CA ASP A 108 -11.63 3.18 20.43
C ASP A 108 -11.04 1.81 20.73
N THR A 109 -9.71 1.72 20.89
CA THR A 109 -9.01 0.47 21.17
C THR A 109 -9.11 0.05 22.64
N PHE A 110 -9.04 0.99 23.58
CA PHE A 110 -8.79 0.68 24.99
C PHE A 110 -9.95 0.99 25.94
N PHE A 111 -10.92 1.83 25.57
CA PHE A 111 -12.10 1.99 26.41
C PHE A 111 -12.95 0.70 26.38
N SER A 112 -13.35 0.20 27.55
CA SER A 112 -14.16 -1.03 27.63
C SER A 112 -15.59 -0.82 27.09
N LYS A 113 -16.06 0.43 27.16
CA LYS A 113 -17.28 0.92 26.51
C LYS A 113 -16.90 1.66 25.24
N ASP A 114 -17.79 1.73 24.27
CA ASP A 114 -17.64 2.54 23.06
C ASP A 114 -17.12 3.95 23.41
N ALA A 115 -16.09 4.41 22.69
CA ALA A 115 -15.46 5.70 22.90
C ALA A 115 -16.48 6.84 22.87
N GLU A 116 -17.50 6.78 22.00
CA GLU A 116 -18.56 7.78 21.92
C GLU A 116 -19.34 7.92 23.24
N ASN A 117 -19.55 6.80 23.94
CA ASN A 117 -20.23 6.80 25.23
C ASN A 117 -19.38 7.48 26.31
N VAL A 118 -18.07 7.20 26.34
CA VAL A 118 -17.14 7.84 27.29
C VAL A 118 -17.05 9.34 27.02
N TYR A 119 -16.95 9.77 25.75
CA TYR A 119 -16.96 11.19 25.40
C TYR A 119 -18.28 11.90 25.77
N SER A 120 -19.41 11.21 25.64
CA SER A 120 -20.72 11.73 26.04
C SER A 120 -20.84 11.87 27.56
N GLU A 121 -20.35 10.89 28.32
CA GLU A 121 -20.31 10.94 29.78
C GLU A 121 -19.42 12.07 30.29
N MET A 122 -18.26 12.29 29.66
CA MET A 122 -17.41 13.45 29.96
C MET A 122 -18.14 14.79 29.78
N ILE A 123 -18.93 14.94 28.69
CA ILE A 123 -19.73 16.16 28.47
C ILE A 123 -20.76 16.35 29.57
N GLU A 124 -21.46 15.28 29.97
CA GLU A 124 -22.46 15.32 31.04
C GLU A 124 -21.84 15.74 32.38
N GLN A 125 -20.70 15.16 32.75
CA GLN A 125 -20.01 15.47 34.00
C GLN A 125 -19.52 16.91 34.05
N VAL A 126 -18.93 17.40 32.95
CA VAL A 126 -18.49 18.81 32.86
C VAL A 126 -19.67 19.77 33.00
N ASN A 127 -20.82 19.46 32.41
CA ASN A 127 -22.04 20.26 32.56
C ASN A 127 -22.57 20.29 34.00
N LYS A 128 -22.32 19.25 34.80
CA LYS A 128 -22.60 19.19 36.23
C LYS A 128 -21.53 19.87 37.10
N GLY A 129 -20.48 20.41 36.50
CA GLY A 129 -19.33 21.01 37.20
C GLY A 129 -18.36 19.98 37.81
N GLN A 130 -18.47 18.71 37.41
CA GLN A 130 -17.61 17.60 37.82
C GLN A 130 -16.62 17.23 36.70
N ARG A 131 -15.75 16.26 36.96
CA ARG A 131 -14.83 15.68 35.98
C ARG A 131 -14.86 14.16 36.09
N LEU A 132 -14.82 13.50 34.94
CA LEU A 132 -14.56 12.07 34.85
C LEU A 132 -13.05 11.85 34.82
N THR A 133 -12.51 11.05 35.72
CA THR A 133 -11.07 10.72 35.71
C THR A 133 -10.82 9.39 35.01
N ILE A 134 -9.56 9.10 34.67
CA ILE A 134 -9.22 7.84 34.01
C ILE A 134 -9.48 6.63 34.93
N GLU A 135 -9.46 6.84 36.25
CA GLU A 135 -9.76 5.83 37.26
C GLU A 135 -11.25 5.46 37.30
N ASP A 136 -12.13 6.33 36.82
CA ASP A 136 -13.58 6.08 36.73
C ASP A 136 -13.97 5.30 35.47
N VAL A 137 -13.02 5.07 34.54
CA VAL A 137 -13.26 4.46 33.23
C VAL A 137 -12.57 3.10 33.16
N ASP A 138 -13.36 2.04 32.94
CA ASP A 138 -12.82 0.70 32.72
C ASP A 138 -12.07 0.64 31.39
N LEU A 139 -10.82 0.16 31.43
CA LEU A 139 -9.95 0.01 30.26
C LEU A 139 -9.63 -1.45 30.01
N TYR A 140 -9.58 -1.84 28.74
CA TYR A 140 -8.89 -3.06 28.34
C TYR A 140 -7.38 -2.89 28.56
N SER A 141 -6.75 -3.92 29.08
CA SER A 141 -5.29 -4.08 29.04
C SER A 141 -4.80 -4.44 27.64
N LEU A 142 -3.50 -4.27 27.39
CA LEU A 142 -2.83 -4.75 26.17
C LEU A 142 -3.12 -6.24 25.91
N ASP A 143 -3.20 -7.05 26.97
CA ASP A 143 -3.49 -8.47 26.89
C ASP A 143 -4.93 -8.74 26.44
N GLU A 144 -5.90 -7.98 26.96
CA GLU A 144 -7.31 -8.12 26.60
C GLU A 144 -7.59 -7.66 25.16
N VAL A 145 -6.88 -6.63 24.68
CA VAL A 145 -6.92 -6.22 23.28
C VAL A 145 -6.26 -7.25 22.35
N GLY A 146 -5.34 -8.06 22.88
CA GLY A 146 -4.69 -9.15 22.14
C GLY A 146 -3.35 -8.76 21.51
N PHE A 147 -2.63 -7.80 22.10
CA PHE A 147 -1.29 -7.46 21.64
C PHE A 147 -0.33 -8.65 21.77
N LYS A 148 0.48 -8.86 20.72
CA LYS A 148 1.51 -9.90 20.73
C LYS A 148 2.61 -9.56 21.73
N LYS A 149 2.90 -10.49 22.64
CA LYS A 149 4.05 -10.41 23.55
C LYS A 149 5.34 -10.85 22.87
N PHE A 150 6.41 -10.08 23.10
CA PHE A 150 7.78 -10.35 22.70
C PHE A 150 8.72 -10.28 23.91
N ASP A 151 9.97 -10.69 23.74
CA ASP A 151 11.00 -10.60 24.78
C ASP A 151 11.33 -9.14 25.15
N THR A 152 11.15 -8.23 24.19
CA THR A 152 11.29 -6.77 24.38
C THR A 152 9.92 -6.09 24.30
N PRO A 153 9.67 -5.04 25.10
CA PRO A 153 8.43 -4.28 25.03
C PRO A 153 8.17 -3.73 23.62
N LEU A 154 6.89 -3.63 23.25
CA LEU A 154 6.50 -2.95 22.03
C LEU A 154 6.83 -1.46 22.12
N THR A 155 7.24 -0.85 21.01
CA THR A 155 7.56 0.57 20.94
C THR A 155 6.45 1.34 20.25
N LEU A 156 5.84 2.31 20.95
CA LEU A 156 4.88 3.26 20.41
C LEU A 156 5.62 4.48 19.82
N GLY A 157 5.07 5.04 18.75
CA GLY A 157 5.49 6.29 18.15
C GLY A 157 4.37 6.87 17.27
N ASN A 158 4.67 7.97 16.57
CA ASN A 158 3.68 8.62 15.70
C ASN A 158 3.40 7.77 14.45
N TYR A 159 2.39 6.89 14.52
CA TYR A 159 2.08 5.96 13.45
C TYR A 159 1.08 6.50 12.41
N VAL A 160 0.34 7.58 12.72
CA VAL A 160 -0.76 8.08 11.87
C VAL A 160 -0.28 8.48 10.47
N PRO A 161 0.84 9.22 10.30
CA PRO A 161 1.39 9.49 8.97
C PRO A 161 1.77 8.20 8.20
N TRP A 162 2.28 7.18 8.90
CA TRP A 162 2.64 5.90 8.29
C TRP A 162 1.42 5.15 7.76
N THR A 163 0.28 5.25 8.44
CA THR A 163 -1.00 4.74 7.93
C THR A 163 -1.38 5.38 6.59
N ASP A 164 -1.25 6.71 6.48
CA ASP A 164 -1.48 7.44 5.23
C ASP A 164 -0.51 6.98 4.13
N LEU A 165 0.77 6.80 4.45
CA LEU A 165 1.78 6.28 3.53
C LEU A 165 1.41 4.89 2.99
N TYR A 166 0.95 3.96 3.84
CA TYR A 166 0.52 2.63 3.39
C TYR A 166 -0.69 2.67 2.47
N ARG A 167 -1.64 3.57 2.73
CA ARG A 167 -2.80 3.79 1.86
C ARG A 167 -2.38 4.34 0.50
N VAL A 168 -1.51 5.35 0.48
CA VAL A 168 -0.97 5.93 -0.76
C VAL A 168 -0.14 4.94 -1.54
N LEU A 169 0.66 4.09 -0.88
CA LEU A 169 1.39 3.00 -1.53
C LEU A 169 0.46 2.07 -2.32
N GLY A 170 -0.71 1.75 -1.77
CA GLY A 170 -1.74 0.98 -2.47
C GLY A 170 -2.20 1.67 -3.75
N TYR A 171 -2.59 2.95 -3.67
CA TYR A 171 -3.06 3.70 -4.84
C TYR A 171 -2.00 3.85 -5.93
N ILE A 172 -0.74 4.12 -5.53
CA ILE A 172 0.39 4.21 -6.47
C ILE A 172 0.64 2.86 -7.13
N TYR A 173 0.53 1.75 -6.38
CA TYR A 173 0.73 0.42 -6.94
C TYR A 173 -0.33 0.04 -7.98
N ALA A 174 -1.60 0.40 -7.74
CA ALA A 174 -2.67 0.23 -8.73
C ALA A 174 -2.37 1.03 -10.01
N LEU A 175 -1.99 2.30 -9.86
CA LEU A 175 -1.65 3.18 -10.98
C LEU A 175 -0.46 2.63 -11.79
N LEU A 176 0.61 2.23 -11.11
CA LEU A 176 1.80 1.64 -11.74
C LEU A 176 1.47 0.34 -12.48
N SER A 177 0.57 -0.49 -11.95
CA SER A 177 0.12 -1.70 -12.63
C SER A 177 -0.62 -1.38 -13.92
N ILE A 178 -1.51 -0.37 -13.91
CA ILE A 178 -2.22 0.09 -15.12
C ILE A 178 -1.24 0.64 -16.16
N ILE A 179 -0.27 1.48 -15.74
CA ILE A 179 0.76 2.01 -16.64
C ILE A 179 1.62 0.88 -17.21
N THR A 180 1.99 -0.10 -16.39
CA THR A 180 2.77 -1.28 -16.81
C THR A 180 2.00 -2.11 -17.83
N ILE A 181 0.69 -2.32 -17.62
CA ILE A 181 -0.18 -2.97 -18.60
C ILE A 181 -0.20 -2.17 -19.91
N LEU A 182 -0.35 -0.84 -19.84
CA LEU A 182 -0.35 0.02 -21.02
C LEU A 182 0.97 -0.02 -21.80
N VAL A 183 2.10 0.08 -21.10
CA VAL A 183 3.45 -0.03 -21.69
C VAL A 183 3.66 -1.41 -22.33
N SER A 184 3.37 -2.47 -21.59
CA SER A 184 3.56 -3.86 -22.04
C SER A 184 2.60 -4.22 -23.17
N SER A 185 1.44 -3.57 -23.23
CA SER A 185 0.40 -3.89 -24.21
C SER A 185 0.90 -3.73 -25.64
N ILE A 186 1.72 -2.69 -25.93
CA ILE A 186 2.15 -2.34 -27.28
C ILE A 186 3.35 -3.16 -27.79
N VAL A 187 4.04 -3.89 -26.92
CA VAL A 187 5.42 -4.36 -27.18
C VAL A 187 5.50 -5.32 -28.39
N PHE A 188 4.52 -6.22 -28.51
CA PHE A 188 4.41 -7.15 -29.64
C PHE A 188 3.17 -6.84 -30.49
N SER A 189 2.04 -6.46 -29.90
CA SER A 189 0.82 -6.21 -30.66
C SER A 189 0.91 -5.02 -31.61
N ASP A 190 1.75 -4.02 -31.35
CA ASP A 190 1.99 -2.93 -32.31
C ASP A 190 2.68 -3.47 -33.58
N ASP A 191 3.57 -4.44 -33.43
CA ASP A 191 4.23 -5.11 -34.57
C ASP A 191 3.25 -6.02 -35.31
N ASN A 192 2.39 -6.73 -34.58
CA ASN A 192 1.32 -7.56 -35.13
C ASN A 192 0.33 -6.71 -35.94
N SER A 193 -0.16 -5.61 -35.37
CA SER A 193 -1.14 -4.72 -36.02
C SER A 193 -0.63 -4.06 -37.30
N LYS A 194 0.69 -3.80 -37.37
CA LYS A 194 1.36 -3.22 -38.54
C LYS A 194 1.79 -4.28 -39.56
N ASN A 195 1.55 -5.56 -39.29
CA ASN A 195 1.96 -6.69 -40.14
C ASN A 195 3.46 -6.70 -40.48
N ILE A 196 4.32 -6.21 -39.57
CA ILE A 196 5.78 -6.11 -39.81
C ILE A 196 6.59 -7.30 -39.30
N ASN A 197 5.95 -8.25 -38.60
CA ASN A 197 6.62 -9.45 -38.10
C ASN A 197 7.34 -10.24 -39.20
N GLN A 198 6.81 -10.21 -40.43
CA GLN A 198 7.44 -10.79 -41.63
C GLN A 198 8.79 -10.24 -41.97
N ILE A 199 8.95 -8.95 -41.82
CA ILE A 199 10.22 -8.30 -42.07
C ILE A 199 11.15 -8.52 -40.87
N LEU A 200 10.63 -8.39 -39.65
CA LEU A 200 11.44 -8.48 -38.44
C LEU A 200 12.02 -9.88 -38.22
N LEU A 201 11.23 -10.95 -38.39
CA LEU A 201 11.60 -12.32 -38.04
C LEU A 201 12.51 -13.01 -39.08
N VAL A 202 12.71 -12.44 -40.27
CA VAL A 202 13.69 -12.93 -41.25
C VAL A 202 15.08 -12.27 -41.07
N THR A 203 15.19 -11.24 -40.23
CA THR A 203 16.48 -10.61 -39.95
C THR A 203 17.39 -11.52 -39.11
N LYS A 204 18.71 -11.31 -39.21
CA LYS A 204 19.75 -12.05 -38.46
C LYS A 204 19.46 -12.22 -36.96
N TYR A 205 18.79 -11.24 -36.34
CA TYR A 205 18.53 -11.21 -34.90
C TYR A 205 17.04 -11.25 -34.52
N GLY A 206 16.12 -11.34 -35.49
CA GLY A 206 14.68 -11.23 -35.29
C GLY A 206 14.10 -12.31 -34.37
N ARG A 207 14.43 -13.58 -34.62
CA ARG A 207 13.91 -14.74 -33.86
C ARG A 207 14.61 -15.01 -32.54
N ASN A 208 15.52 -14.14 -32.10
CA ASN A 208 16.27 -14.37 -30.87
C ASN A 208 16.56 -13.05 -30.14
N LYS A 209 17.65 -12.34 -30.48
CA LYS A 209 18.12 -11.16 -29.71
C LYS A 209 17.11 -10.01 -29.69
N MET A 210 16.30 -9.84 -30.74
CA MET A 210 15.25 -8.81 -30.78
C MET A 210 14.15 -9.09 -29.74
N ILE A 211 13.72 -10.34 -29.61
CA ILE A 211 12.70 -10.74 -28.63
C ILE A 211 13.23 -10.48 -27.21
N PHE A 212 14.45 -10.92 -26.90
CA PHE A 212 15.08 -10.61 -25.61
C PHE A 212 15.23 -9.10 -25.37
N ALA A 213 15.55 -8.32 -26.41
CA ALA A 213 15.69 -6.88 -26.27
C ALA A 213 14.36 -6.22 -25.88
N LYS A 214 13.23 -6.67 -26.44
CA LYS A 214 11.88 -6.22 -26.07
C LYS A 214 11.55 -6.54 -24.61
N LEU A 215 11.79 -7.77 -24.18
CA LEU A 215 11.54 -8.20 -22.80
C LEU A 215 12.38 -7.38 -21.81
N ILE A 216 13.68 -7.24 -22.06
CA ILE A 216 14.59 -6.47 -21.20
C ILE A 216 14.23 -4.98 -21.19
N ALA A 217 13.94 -4.39 -22.36
CA ALA A 217 13.56 -2.98 -22.45
C ALA A 217 12.27 -2.69 -21.67
N THR A 218 11.28 -3.57 -21.76
CA THR A 218 10.03 -3.44 -21.01
C THR A 218 10.28 -3.55 -19.51
N SER A 219 11.05 -4.55 -19.06
CA SER A 219 11.39 -4.70 -17.64
C SER A 219 12.18 -3.50 -17.10
N ILE A 220 13.09 -2.92 -17.89
CA ILE A 220 13.80 -1.68 -17.50
C ILE A 220 12.81 -0.54 -17.29
N ILE A 221 11.88 -0.31 -18.23
CA ILE A 221 10.89 0.76 -18.10
C ILE A 221 10.00 0.55 -16.87
N THR A 222 9.49 -0.67 -16.68
CA THR A 222 8.64 -1.03 -15.52
C THR A 222 9.35 -0.77 -14.19
N VAL A 223 10.59 -1.26 -14.04
CA VAL A 223 11.37 -1.07 -12.81
C VAL A 223 11.74 0.40 -12.60
N SER A 224 12.14 1.12 -13.66
CA SER A 224 12.44 2.55 -13.57
C SER A 224 11.23 3.37 -13.15
N LEU A 225 10.05 3.12 -13.74
CA LEU A 225 8.82 3.82 -13.36
C LEU A 225 8.43 3.52 -11.90
N PHE A 226 8.55 2.25 -11.47
CA PHE A 226 8.33 1.88 -10.08
C PHE A 226 9.23 2.66 -9.13
N ILE A 227 10.55 2.65 -9.38
CA ILE A 227 11.53 3.36 -8.55
C ILE A 227 11.23 4.86 -8.52
N ILE A 228 10.99 5.49 -9.67
CA ILE A 228 10.73 6.92 -9.77
C ILE A 228 9.47 7.30 -8.99
N PHE A 229 8.36 6.57 -9.16
CA PHE A 229 7.11 6.88 -8.48
C PHE A 229 7.23 6.70 -6.97
N GLN A 230 7.97 5.68 -6.51
CA GLN A 230 8.20 5.48 -5.07
C GLN A 230 9.16 6.51 -4.47
N LEU A 231 10.19 6.95 -5.21
CA LEU A 231 11.06 8.06 -4.81
C LEU A 231 10.29 9.39 -4.70
N VAL A 232 9.40 9.67 -5.66
CA VAL A 232 8.52 10.83 -5.59
C VAL A 232 7.56 10.70 -4.40
N ASN A 233 7.00 9.52 -4.15
CA ASN A 233 6.10 9.28 -3.03
C ASN A 233 6.77 9.57 -1.68
N ILE A 234 7.93 8.96 -1.41
CA ILE A 234 8.64 9.19 -0.15
C ILE A 234 9.11 10.65 -0.03
N GLY A 235 9.49 11.28 -1.15
CA GLY A 235 9.80 12.70 -1.19
C GLY A 235 8.62 13.58 -0.77
N VAL A 236 7.42 13.37 -1.35
CA VAL A 236 6.20 14.10 -0.98
C VAL A 236 5.77 13.79 0.45
N PHE A 237 5.85 12.53 0.88
CA PHE A 237 5.56 12.14 2.26
C PHE A 237 6.44 12.91 3.26
N SER A 238 7.75 12.98 3.00
CA SER A 238 8.71 13.68 3.87
C SER A 238 8.58 15.20 3.90
N THR A 239 7.90 15.81 2.92
CA THR A 239 7.64 17.26 2.92
C THR A 239 6.31 17.61 3.57
N MET A 240 5.37 16.66 3.64
CA MET A 240 4.05 16.85 4.22
C MET A 240 3.99 16.46 5.70
N TYR A 241 4.76 15.46 6.13
CA TYR A 241 4.76 14.94 7.50
C TYR A 241 6.17 14.87 8.08
N ASP A 242 6.27 14.84 9.42
CA ASP A 242 7.50 14.39 10.05
C ASP A 242 7.63 12.85 9.92
N MET A 243 8.84 12.36 9.64
CA MET A 243 9.08 10.92 9.50
C MET A 243 9.28 10.23 10.86
N ARG A 244 8.80 10.83 11.96
CA ARG A 244 8.90 10.24 13.30
C ARG A 244 7.98 9.02 13.37
N GLY A 245 8.19 8.18 14.39
CA GLY A 245 7.49 6.89 14.48
C GLY A 245 7.97 5.83 13.48
N TRP A 246 8.96 6.09 12.62
CA TRP A 246 9.50 5.08 11.70
C TRP A 246 9.98 3.79 12.39
N ASN A 247 10.41 3.92 13.64
CA ASN A 247 10.93 2.86 14.50
C ASN A 247 9.89 2.27 15.46
N SER A 248 8.63 2.75 15.45
CA SER A 248 7.57 2.14 16.25
C SER A 248 7.09 0.84 15.62
N ASP A 249 6.69 -0.10 16.47
CA ASP A 249 6.28 -1.44 16.09
C ASP A 249 4.91 -1.41 15.39
N ILE A 250 4.75 -2.22 14.34
CA ILE A 250 3.54 -2.24 13.52
C ILE A 250 2.27 -2.58 14.31
N GLN A 251 2.43 -3.36 15.39
CA GLN A 251 1.35 -3.69 16.34
C GLN A 251 0.78 -2.44 17.01
N THR A 252 1.63 -1.43 17.26
CA THR A 252 1.21 -0.18 17.92
C THR A 252 0.54 0.81 16.98
N ASN A 253 0.48 0.50 15.68
CA ASN A 253 -0.34 1.27 14.74
C ASN A 253 -1.80 0.83 14.85
N LEU A 254 -2.54 1.59 15.66
CA LEU A 254 -3.93 1.26 15.97
C LEU A 254 -4.84 1.37 14.74
N SER A 255 -4.53 2.24 13.77
CA SER A 255 -5.29 2.32 12.51
C SER A 255 -5.22 1.02 11.69
N LEU A 256 -4.12 0.28 11.76
CA LEU A 256 -3.96 -0.99 11.06
C LEU A 256 -4.58 -2.15 11.84
N GLY A 257 -4.70 -2.05 13.17
CA GLY A 257 -5.32 -3.10 13.99
C GLY A 257 -4.62 -4.47 13.91
N LEU A 258 -3.31 -4.50 13.64
CA LEU A 258 -2.51 -5.73 13.51
C LEU A 258 -1.85 -6.09 14.86
N PHE A 259 -2.63 -6.09 15.95
CA PHE A 259 -2.11 -6.20 17.33
C PHE A 259 -1.38 -7.52 17.59
N ASP A 260 -1.85 -8.61 16.99
CA ASP A 260 -1.30 -9.95 17.13
C ASP A 260 -0.26 -10.31 16.06
N PHE A 261 0.20 -9.33 15.26
CA PHE A 261 1.19 -9.53 14.21
C PHE A 261 2.44 -10.24 14.79
N PRO A 262 2.91 -11.34 14.16
CA PRO A 262 3.80 -12.28 14.83
C PRO A 262 5.27 -11.84 14.89
N LEU A 263 5.62 -10.71 14.27
CA LEU A 263 7.00 -10.20 14.20
C LEU A 263 7.06 -8.79 14.78
N GLN A 264 8.05 -8.51 15.62
CA GLN A 264 8.31 -7.16 16.13
C GLN A 264 9.03 -6.34 15.05
N TYR A 265 8.30 -6.00 14.00
CA TYR A 265 8.78 -5.19 12.88
C TYR A 265 8.27 -3.76 13.03
N ASN A 266 9.17 -2.81 12.79
CA ASN A 266 8.81 -1.41 12.76
C ASN A 266 8.28 -0.97 11.39
N HIS A 267 7.78 0.27 11.33
CA HIS A 267 7.20 0.84 10.12
C HIS A 267 8.14 0.84 8.91
N ILE A 268 9.43 1.14 9.09
CA ILE A 268 10.37 1.15 7.97
C ILE A 268 10.66 -0.26 7.42
N GLN A 269 10.72 -1.28 8.28
CA GLN A 269 10.86 -2.67 7.86
C GLN A 269 9.64 -3.14 7.07
N ILE A 270 8.43 -2.83 7.55
CA ILE A 270 7.18 -3.14 6.83
C ILE A 270 7.10 -2.38 5.52
N TYR A 271 7.49 -1.10 5.49
CA TYR A 271 7.51 -0.30 4.28
C TYR A 271 8.39 -0.94 3.19
N PHE A 272 9.63 -1.32 3.51
CA PHE A 272 10.51 -1.99 2.56
C PHE A 272 10.00 -3.38 2.15
N LEU A 273 9.42 -4.15 3.07
CA LEU A 273 8.79 -5.42 2.75
C LEU A 273 7.70 -5.23 1.68
N ILE A 274 6.78 -4.28 1.88
CA ILE A 274 5.70 -3.98 0.94
C ILE A 274 6.26 -3.51 -0.41
N LEU A 275 7.30 -2.66 -0.43
CA LEU A 275 7.94 -2.26 -1.69
C LEU A 275 8.50 -3.44 -2.47
N VAL A 276 9.16 -4.39 -1.79
CA VAL A 276 9.67 -5.61 -2.43
C VAL A 276 8.52 -6.47 -2.95
N MET A 277 7.46 -6.65 -2.16
CA MET A 277 6.27 -7.39 -2.59
C MET A 277 5.63 -6.78 -3.85
N GLN A 278 5.49 -5.45 -3.88
CA GLN A 278 4.95 -4.73 -5.01
C GLN A 278 5.86 -4.81 -6.25
N LEU A 279 7.18 -4.73 -6.08
CA LEU A 279 8.15 -4.86 -7.18
C LEU A 279 8.13 -6.28 -7.81
N VAL A 280 7.99 -7.33 -7.00
CA VAL A 280 7.81 -8.69 -7.51
C VAL A 280 6.49 -8.80 -8.26
N GLY A 281 5.41 -8.29 -7.65
CA GLY A 281 4.07 -8.34 -8.24
C GLY A 281 3.94 -7.53 -9.55
N ILE A 282 4.61 -6.39 -9.68
CA ILE A 282 4.54 -5.62 -10.94
C ILE A 282 5.25 -6.33 -12.09
N GLY A 283 6.32 -7.09 -11.78
CA GLY A 283 6.97 -7.97 -12.76
C GLY A 283 6.08 -9.14 -13.20
N PHE A 284 5.23 -9.66 -12.31
CA PHE A 284 4.18 -10.60 -12.68
C PHE A 284 3.19 -9.96 -13.67
N VAL A 285 2.66 -8.78 -13.35
CA VAL A 285 1.71 -8.05 -14.22
C VAL A 285 2.32 -7.80 -15.60
N GLU A 286 3.55 -7.29 -15.65
CA GLU A 286 4.31 -7.07 -16.89
C GLU A 286 4.38 -8.34 -17.75
N SER A 287 4.79 -9.47 -17.15
CA SER A 287 4.99 -10.73 -17.89
C SER A 287 3.71 -11.31 -18.48
N VAL A 288 2.60 -11.23 -17.74
CA VAL A 288 1.27 -11.68 -18.19
C VAL A 288 0.83 -10.81 -19.36
N THR A 289 0.95 -9.48 -19.24
CA THR A 289 0.60 -8.57 -20.33
C THR A 289 1.49 -8.72 -21.56
N LEU A 290 2.79 -8.95 -21.39
CA LEU A 290 3.71 -9.22 -22.51
C LEU A 290 3.31 -10.48 -23.28
N LEU A 291 2.90 -11.53 -22.57
CA LEU A 291 2.38 -12.72 -23.22
C LEU A 291 1.08 -12.42 -23.99
N ILE A 292 0.12 -11.73 -23.37
CA ILE A 292 -1.12 -11.35 -24.06
C ILE A 292 -0.79 -10.48 -25.29
N SER A 293 0.19 -9.57 -25.19
CA SER A 293 0.68 -8.75 -26.31
C SER A 293 1.21 -9.59 -27.46
N ALA A 294 1.93 -10.67 -27.17
CA ALA A 294 2.42 -11.59 -28.20
C ALA A 294 1.30 -12.37 -28.90
N LEU A 295 0.26 -12.75 -28.15
CA LEU A 295 -0.85 -13.58 -28.65
C LEU A 295 -1.89 -12.80 -29.47
N MET A 296 -2.07 -11.51 -29.20
CA MET A 296 -3.14 -10.71 -29.80
C MET A 296 -2.65 -9.78 -30.92
N HIS A 297 -3.58 -9.38 -31.80
CA HIS A 297 -3.25 -8.54 -32.96
C HIS A 297 -3.21 -7.04 -32.69
N SER A 298 -3.95 -6.52 -31.70
CA SER A 298 -4.06 -5.08 -31.46
C SER A 298 -3.77 -4.70 -30.02
N SER A 299 -3.08 -3.57 -29.81
CA SER A 299 -2.72 -3.10 -28.47
C SER A 299 -3.94 -2.75 -27.62
N MET A 300 -5.05 -2.32 -28.24
CA MET A 300 -6.30 -2.05 -27.54
C MET A 300 -6.91 -3.33 -26.97
N SER A 301 -6.90 -4.42 -27.74
CA SER A 301 -7.38 -5.72 -27.26
C SER A 301 -6.52 -6.25 -26.11
N VAL A 302 -5.19 -6.08 -26.21
CA VAL A 302 -4.26 -6.48 -25.15
C VAL A 302 -4.50 -5.70 -23.87
N LEU A 303 -4.69 -4.38 -23.98
CA LEU A 303 -5.01 -3.51 -22.86
C LEU A 303 -6.30 -4.00 -22.16
N ALA A 304 -7.39 -4.19 -22.92
CA ALA A 304 -8.68 -4.60 -22.38
C ALA A 304 -8.61 -5.96 -21.68
N VAL A 305 -8.00 -6.96 -22.33
CA VAL A 305 -7.88 -8.31 -21.76
C VAL A 305 -6.97 -8.30 -20.53
N SER A 306 -5.83 -7.61 -20.58
CA SER A 306 -4.90 -7.54 -19.45
C SER A 306 -5.47 -6.82 -18.24
N LEU A 307 -6.24 -5.75 -18.45
CA LEU A 307 -6.97 -5.08 -17.37
C LEU A 307 -8.02 -6.01 -16.77
N GLY A 308 -8.77 -6.76 -17.59
CA GLY A 308 -9.71 -7.76 -17.12
C GLY A 308 -9.02 -8.84 -16.27
N VAL A 309 -7.92 -9.40 -16.75
CA VAL A 309 -7.13 -10.42 -16.02
C VAL A 309 -6.55 -9.86 -14.72
N TYR A 310 -6.13 -8.59 -14.69
CA TYR A 310 -5.59 -7.95 -13.50
C TYR A 310 -6.66 -7.65 -12.44
N ILE A 311 -7.85 -7.19 -12.86
CA ILE A 311 -8.93 -6.79 -11.94
C ILE A 311 -9.77 -7.98 -11.46
N LEU A 312 -9.93 -9.01 -12.30
CA LEU A 312 -10.79 -10.16 -12.00
C LEU A 312 -10.51 -10.82 -10.63
N PRO A 313 -9.25 -11.07 -10.21
CA PRO A 313 -8.99 -11.67 -8.90
C PRO A 313 -9.52 -10.84 -7.73
N LEU A 314 -9.50 -9.50 -7.82
CA LEU A 314 -10.03 -8.62 -6.78
C LEU A 314 -11.56 -8.76 -6.67
N LEU A 315 -12.26 -8.84 -7.80
CA LEU A 315 -13.71 -9.04 -7.81
C LEU A 315 -14.08 -10.42 -7.26
N LEU A 316 -13.30 -11.45 -7.58
CA LEU A 316 -13.56 -12.81 -7.12
C LEU A 316 -13.36 -12.96 -5.60
N VAL A 317 -12.45 -12.20 -4.97
CA VAL A 317 -12.25 -12.24 -3.50
C VAL A 317 -13.53 -11.79 -2.77
N GLN A 318 -14.30 -10.88 -3.36
CA GLN A 318 -15.57 -10.42 -2.78
C GLN A 318 -16.66 -11.51 -2.81
N MET A 319 -16.60 -12.41 -3.81
CA MET A 319 -17.57 -13.49 -3.99
C MET A 319 -17.15 -14.79 -3.27
N ILE A 320 -15.87 -15.13 -3.34
CA ILE A 320 -15.27 -16.35 -2.78
C ILE A 320 -14.51 -15.95 -1.52
N LYS A 321 -15.18 -16.00 -0.37
CA LYS A 321 -14.64 -15.50 0.90
C LYS A 321 -13.75 -16.49 1.66
N THR A 322 -13.85 -17.78 1.36
CA THR A 322 -13.13 -18.83 2.11
C THR A 322 -12.65 -19.96 1.20
N GLY A 323 -11.85 -20.88 1.76
CA GLY A 323 -11.36 -22.07 1.08
C GLY A 323 -10.18 -21.83 0.14
N VAL A 324 -9.73 -22.89 -0.54
CA VAL A 324 -8.53 -22.86 -1.39
C VAL A 324 -8.67 -21.87 -2.55
N GLY A 325 -9.88 -21.72 -3.12
CA GLY A 325 -10.15 -20.75 -4.17
C GLY A 325 -9.83 -19.32 -3.73
N ASN A 326 -10.28 -18.91 -2.55
CA ASN A 326 -9.96 -17.61 -1.97
C ASN A 326 -8.45 -17.42 -1.76
N LYS A 327 -7.77 -18.45 -1.20
CA LYS A 327 -6.31 -18.43 -0.98
C LYS A 327 -5.53 -18.23 -2.29
N ILE A 328 -5.96 -18.86 -3.38
CA ILE A 328 -5.32 -18.69 -4.70
C ILE A 328 -5.45 -17.24 -5.18
N LEU A 329 -6.58 -16.57 -4.92
CA LEU A 329 -6.77 -15.19 -5.37
C LEU A 329 -5.79 -14.23 -4.71
N TYR A 330 -5.41 -14.45 -3.46
CA TYR A 330 -4.39 -13.65 -2.76
C TYR A 330 -2.96 -13.85 -3.29
N LEU A 331 -2.73 -14.79 -4.22
CA LEU A 331 -1.46 -14.86 -4.97
C LEU A 331 -1.35 -13.79 -6.05
N PHE A 332 -2.48 -13.20 -6.48
CA PHE A 332 -2.50 -12.19 -7.54
C PHE A 332 -2.15 -10.80 -6.98
N PRO A 333 -1.26 -10.04 -7.65
CA PRO A 333 -0.74 -8.80 -7.10
C PRO A 333 -1.79 -7.73 -6.79
N ILE A 334 -2.92 -7.71 -7.49
CA ILE A 334 -4.03 -6.77 -7.24
C ILE A 334 -4.55 -6.84 -5.79
N ASN A 335 -4.41 -7.98 -5.12
CA ASN A 335 -4.86 -8.14 -3.74
C ASN A 335 -3.84 -7.63 -2.70
N ASN A 336 -2.67 -7.15 -3.14
CA ASN A 336 -1.63 -6.54 -2.29
C ASN A 336 -1.80 -5.02 -2.14
N LEU A 337 -2.92 -4.45 -2.60
CA LEU A 337 -3.16 -3.00 -2.55
C LEU A 337 -3.35 -2.47 -1.13
N ASN A 338 -3.97 -3.24 -0.24
CA ASN A 338 -4.21 -2.85 1.14
C ASN A 338 -3.22 -3.58 2.06
N VAL A 339 -2.32 -2.81 2.68
CA VAL A 339 -1.24 -3.31 3.54
C VAL A 339 -1.77 -4.03 4.77
N GLN A 340 -2.77 -3.46 5.46
CA GLN A 340 -3.43 -4.08 6.60
C GLN A 340 -3.98 -5.46 6.23
N ASN A 341 -4.76 -5.51 5.15
CA ASN A 341 -5.41 -6.73 4.70
C ASN A 341 -4.40 -7.82 4.32
N ILE A 342 -3.39 -7.48 3.49
CA ILE A 342 -2.42 -8.48 3.05
C ILE A 342 -1.56 -8.98 4.22
N LEU A 343 -1.11 -8.11 5.11
CA LEU A 343 -0.38 -8.55 6.31
C LEU A 343 -1.26 -9.44 7.18
N GLY A 344 -2.48 -8.99 7.48
CA GLY A 344 -3.53 -9.73 8.20
C GLY A 344 -3.70 -11.16 7.70
N ILE A 345 -3.96 -11.32 6.40
CA ILE A 345 -4.16 -12.63 5.77
C ILE A 345 -2.92 -13.51 5.87
N LEU A 346 -1.72 -12.93 5.72
CA LEU A 346 -0.48 -13.69 5.67
C LEU A 346 -0.04 -14.23 7.04
N TYR A 347 -0.49 -13.66 8.15
CA TYR A 347 -0.21 -14.23 9.47
C TYR A 347 -1.42 -14.91 10.13
N SER A 348 -2.63 -14.59 9.69
CA SER A 348 -3.86 -15.16 10.27
C SER A 348 -3.91 -16.67 10.11
N LYS A 349 -4.32 -17.34 11.20
CA LYS A 349 -4.52 -18.78 11.21
C LYS A 349 -5.61 -19.15 10.19
N ASP A 350 -5.31 -20.07 9.29
CA ASP A 350 -6.20 -20.58 8.24
C ASP A 350 -6.62 -19.62 7.12
N ALA A 351 -6.32 -18.32 7.21
CA ALA A 351 -6.63 -17.34 6.16
C ALA A 351 -5.82 -17.57 4.87
N PHE A 352 -4.61 -18.12 4.98
CA PHE A 352 -3.75 -18.42 3.84
C PHE A 352 -3.21 -19.87 3.87
N PHE A 353 -2.28 -20.21 2.99
CA PHE A 353 -1.84 -21.60 2.77
C PHE A 353 -1.08 -22.20 3.96
N PHE A 354 -0.23 -21.41 4.62
CA PHE A 354 0.61 -21.87 5.72
C PHE A 354 0.37 -21.05 6.99
N HIS A 355 0.83 -21.58 8.12
CA HIS A 355 0.71 -20.94 9.44
C HIS A 355 1.82 -19.94 9.72
N SER A 356 2.85 -19.87 8.87
CA SER A 356 4.01 -19.01 9.06
C SER A 356 3.95 -17.85 8.07
N PHE A 357 4.00 -16.63 8.60
CA PHE A 357 4.06 -15.40 7.83
C PHE A 357 5.20 -15.39 6.79
N PHE A 358 6.40 -15.84 7.17
CA PHE A 358 7.54 -15.91 6.25
C PHE A 358 7.35 -16.93 5.14
N ILE A 359 6.80 -18.11 5.45
CA ILE A 359 6.53 -19.13 4.43
C ILE A 359 5.46 -18.62 3.46
N ASN A 360 4.44 -17.93 3.96
CA ASN A 360 3.38 -17.34 3.14
C ASN A 360 3.91 -16.25 2.19
N ILE A 361 4.78 -15.35 2.67
CA ILE A 361 5.46 -14.36 1.82
C ILE A 361 6.34 -15.06 0.78
N GLY A 362 7.16 -16.02 1.22
CA GLY A 362 8.03 -16.78 0.32
C GLY A 362 7.23 -17.50 -0.77
N PHE A 363 6.07 -18.05 -0.42
CA PHE A 363 5.18 -18.69 -1.37
C PHE A 363 4.62 -17.71 -2.42
N ILE A 364 4.17 -16.52 -2.01
CA ILE A 364 3.76 -15.45 -2.95
C ILE A 364 4.91 -15.09 -3.88
N PHE A 365 6.12 -14.89 -3.34
CA PHE A 365 7.29 -14.50 -4.15
C PHE A 365 7.66 -15.56 -5.16
N ILE A 366 7.77 -16.81 -4.72
CA ILE A 366 8.09 -17.93 -5.60
C ILE A 366 7.02 -18.08 -6.68
N PHE A 367 5.74 -18.06 -6.31
CA PHE A 367 4.65 -18.14 -7.28
C PHE A 367 4.73 -17.03 -8.33
N GLN A 368 4.84 -15.77 -7.90
CA GLN A 368 4.86 -14.62 -8.80
C GLN A 368 6.11 -14.61 -9.69
N LEU A 369 7.28 -14.99 -9.16
CA LEU A 369 8.52 -15.09 -9.93
C LEU A 369 8.48 -16.26 -10.94
N LEU A 370 7.93 -17.41 -10.56
CA LEU A 370 7.78 -18.55 -11.46
C LEU A 370 6.84 -18.22 -12.62
N ILE A 371 5.70 -17.57 -12.34
CA ILE A 371 4.80 -17.11 -13.39
C ILE A 371 5.51 -16.05 -14.25
N ARG A 372 6.23 -15.11 -13.65
CA ARG A 372 7.00 -14.11 -14.42
C ARG A 372 7.94 -14.74 -15.43
N VAL A 373 8.78 -15.67 -14.97
CA VAL A 373 9.76 -16.36 -15.81
C VAL A 373 9.04 -17.25 -16.84
N GLY A 374 8.01 -18.00 -16.41
CA GLY A 374 7.24 -18.89 -17.28
C GLY A 374 6.54 -18.16 -18.43
N MET A 375 5.88 -17.03 -18.15
CA MET A 375 5.18 -16.23 -19.16
C MET A 375 6.16 -15.56 -20.14
N GLN A 376 7.30 -15.04 -19.65
CA GLN A 376 8.33 -14.48 -20.53
C GLN A 376 8.98 -15.56 -21.42
N LEU A 377 9.25 -16.75 -20.89
CA LEU A 377 9.76 -17.89 -21.67
C LEU A 377 8.75 -18.34 -22.72
N TYR A 378 7.47 -18.48 -22.35
CA TYR A 378 6.42 -18.88 -23.29
C TYR A 378 6.22 -17.82 -24.37
N CYS A 379 6.19 -16.53 -24.00
CA CYS A 379 6.19 -15.41 -24.94
C CYS A 379 7.38 -15.47 -25.92
N PHE A 380 8.58 -15.76 -25.42
CA PHE A 380 9.77 -15.91 -26.25
C PHE A 380 9.64 -17.07 -27.25
N ILE A 381 9.23 -18.24 -26.77
CA ILE A 381 9.07 -19.45 -27.58
C ILE A 381 8.00 -19.22 -28.66
N TYR A 382 6.87 -18.61 -28.29
CA TYR A 382 5.77 -18.31 -29.20
C TYR A 382 6.22 -17.40 -30.35
N ILE A 383 6.84 -16.26 -30.06
CA ILE A 383 7.29 -15.32 -31.09
C ILE A 383 8.44 -15.92 -31.93
N LYS A 384 9.33 -16.71 -31.32
CA LYS A 384 10.43 -17.38 -32.04
C LYS A 384 9.93 -18.34 -33.10
N HIS A 385 8.84 -19.07 -32.83
CA HIS A 385 8.25 -20.06 -33.75
C HIS A 385 7.08 -19.51 -34.58
N TRP A 386 6.81 -18.22 -34.49
CA TRP A 386 5.77 -17.55 -35.25
C TRP A 386 5.98 -17.77 -36.76
N LYS A 387 4.90 -18.12 -37.47
CA LYS A 387 4.87 -18.46 -38.90
C LYS A 387 4.01 -17.45 -39.67
N PHE A 388 4.42 -17.18 -40.91
CA PHE A 388 3.72 -16.31 -41.86
C PHE A 388 2.44 -16.93 -42.36
#